data_AF-A0A3M8AXI1-F1
#
_entry.id   AF-A0A3M8AXI1-F1
#
_cell.length_a   1.000
_cell.length_b   1.000
_cell.length_c   1.000
_cell.angle_alpha   90.00
_cell.angle_beta   90.00
_cell.angle_gamma   90.00
#
_symmetry.space_group_name_H-M   'P 1'
#
loop_
_entity.id
_entity.type
_entity.pdbx_description
1 polymer ?
#
loop_
_entity_poly.entity_id
_entity_poly.type
_entity_poly.pdbx_seq_one_letter_code
_entity_poly.pdbx_strand_id
1 'polypeptide(L)'
;MNAIVLYTKRQGQATSYEFNFFDNQFATENLAVRKVLMSMLESVRERLTDVEVEYNDSMLAEKLGARRAAETLRFLGATKENSKENRSNGIVVSRSFQAPLTSERYAYFYELTDIATLSHYRLKEGSEDRIVFYFTRYLQLIAPDEQASRAFLQKLDDFSLPYKLVPIN
;
A
#
# COMPACT_ATOMS: atom_id res chain seq x y z
N MET A 1 -6.98 9.02 21.90
CA MET A 1 -6.49 8.31 20.70
C MET A 1 -4.99 8.51 20.65
N ASN A 2 -4.19 7.45 20.59
CA ASN A 2 -2.72 7.59 20.51
C ASN A 2 -2.34 8.19 19.15
N ALA A 3 -1.41 9.13 19.14
CA ALA A 3 -0.89 9.67 17.90
C ALA A 3 -0.13 8.60 17.13
N ILE A 4 -0.36 8.49 15.83
CA ILE A 4 0.46 7.64 14.97
C ILE A 4 1.85 8.26 14.82
N VAL A 5 2.86 7.42 14.63
CA VAL A 5 4.22 7.85 14.31
C VAL A 5 4.45 7.63 12.82
N LEU A 6 4.86 8.70 12.14
CA LEU A 6 5.26 8.68 10.73
C LEU A 6 6.74 9.05 10.63
N TYR A 7 7.56 8.12 10.16
CA TYR A 7 8.97 8.40 9.90
C TYR A 7 9.12 9.14 8.58
N THR A 8 9.85 10.24 8.58
CA THR A 8 9.97 11.12 7.42
C THR A 8 11.38 11.15 6.86
N LYS A 9 11.49 11.05 5.53
CA LYS A 9 12.78 11.19 4.83
C LYS A 9 12.61 12.04 3.58
N ARG A 10 13.40 13.11 3.47
CA ARG A 10 13.44 13.94 2.27
C ARG A 10 14.36 13.34 1.22
N GLN A 11 13.91 13.28 -0.03
CA GLN A 11 14.63 12.73 -1.17
C GLN A 11 14.49 13.71 -2.35
N GLY A 12 15.34 14.73 -2.37
CA GLY A 12 15.20 15.84 -3.32
C GLY A 12 13.90 16.61 -3.10
N GLN A 13 13.00 16.56 -4.09
CA GLN A 13 11.66 17.16 -4.02
C GLN A 13 10.64 16.24 -3.33
N ALA A 14 10.88 14.94 -3.32
CA ALA A 14 9.98 13.98 -2.71
C ALA A 14 10.17 13.92 -1.19
N THR A 15 9.10 13.59 -0.48
CA THR A 15 9.12 13.28 0.94
C THR A 15 8.48 11.92 1.18
N SER A 16 9.24 11.01 1.77
CA SER A 16 8.74 9.72 2.23
C SER A 16 8.11 9.85 3.61
N TYR A 17 6.96 9.21 3.81
CA TYR A 17 6.28 9.03 5.09
C TYR A 17 6.05 7.54 5.32
N GLU A 18 6.74 6.96 6.30
CA GLU A 18 6.62 5.55 6.65
C GLU A 18 5.82 5.39 7.95
N PHE A 19 4.70 4.66 7.86
CA PHE A 19 3.98 4.11 8.98
C PHE A 19 4.51 2.71 9.27
N ASN A 20 5.30 2.58 10.33
CA ASN A 20 5.82 1.28 10.78
C ASN A 20 4.80 0.60 11.70
N PHE A 21 4.38 -0.62 11.37
CA PHE A 21 3.35 -1.33 12.14
C PHE A 21 3.82 -1.77 13.52
N PHE A 22 5.09 -2.13 13.67
CA PHE A 22 5.66 -2.57 14.94
C PHE A 22 5.67 -1.41 15.95
N ASP A 23 6.12 -0.23 15.52
CA ASP A 23 6.21 0.95 16.39
C ASP A 23 4.84 1.53 16.73
N ASN A 24 3.92 1.50 15.76
CA ASN A 24 2.57 2.05 15.94
C ASN A 24 1.62 1.09 16.67
N GLN A 25 1.93 -0.22 16.70
CA GLN A 25 1.15 -1.26 17.40
C GLN A 25 -0.33 -1.35 17.00
N PHE A 26 -0.70 -0.89 15.80
CA PHE A 26 -2.06 -1.06 15.27
C PHE A 26 -2.17 -2.34 14.43
N ALA A 27 -3.27 -3.06 14.62
CA ALA A 27 -3.67 -4.12 13.69
C ALA A 27 -3.96 -3.53 12.30
N THR A 28 -3.76 -4.32 11.25
CA THR A 28 -3.95 -3.89 9.85
C THR A 28 -5.40 -3.62 9.47
N GLU A 29 -6.33 -4.14 10.27
CA GLU A 29 -7.78 -3.90 10.20
C GLU A 29 -8.21 -2.62 10.93
N ASN A 30 -7.31 -1.99 11.68
CA ASN A 30 -7.65 -0.84 12.51
C ASN A 30 -8.06 0.35 11.65
N LEU A 31 -9.11 1.06 12.08
CA LEU A 31 -9.62 2.24 11.38
C LEU A 31 -8.54 3.34 11.20
N ALA A 32 -7.63 3.50 12.16
CA ALA A 32 -6.52 4.45 12.04
C ALA A 32 -5.60 4.08 10.86
N VAL A 33 -5.24 2.80 10.71
CA VAL A 33 -4.42 2.30 9.60
C VAL A 33 -5.12 2.51 8.26
N ARG A 34 -6.43 2.22 8.19
CA ARG A 34 -7.24 2.46 7.01
C ARG A 34 -7.25 3.95 6.63
N LYS A 35 -7.44 4.84 7.61
CA LYS A 35 -7.37 6.29 7.41
C LYS A 35 -6.01 6.77 6.93
N VAL A 36 -4.91 6.16 7.39
CA VAL A 36 -3.57 6.43 6.85
C VAL A 36 -3.52 6.07 5.37
N LEU A 37 -3.91 4.84 4.99
CA LEU A 37 -3.92 4.42 3.59
C LEU A 37 -4.81 5.32 2.72
N MET A 38 -6.03 5.63 3.18
CA MET A 38 -6.94 6.54 2.47
C MET A 38 -6.32 7.94 2.29
N SER A 39 -5.63 8.45 3.30
CA SER A 39 -4.94 9.75 3.21
C SER A 39 -3.80 9.71 2.20
N MET A 40 -3.04 8.60 2.15
CA MET A 40 -2.00 8.40 1.16
C MET A 40 -2.60 8.34 -0.25
N LEU A 41 -3.63 7.52 -0.46
CA LEU A 41 -4.33 7.36 -1.74
C LEU A 41 -4.82 8.70 -2.30
N GLU A 42 -5.53 9.49 -1.49
CA GLU A 42 -6.08 10.78 -1.93
C GLU A 42 -4.97 11.80 -2.26
N SER A 43 -3.83 11.76 -1.55
CA SER A 43 -2.74 12.71 -1.76
C SER A 43 -2.04 12.58 -3.12
N VAL A 44 -2.13 11.41 -3.76
CA VAL A 44 -1.47 11.12 -5.05
C VAL A 44 -2.43 10.57 -6.10
N ARG A 45 -3.74 10.62 -5.85
CA ARG A 45 -4.79 9.97 -6.67
C ARG A 45 -4.63 10.23 -8.17
N GLU A 46 -4.46 11.50 -8.56
CA GLU A 46 -4.39 11.90 -9.97
C GLU A 46 -3.10 11.47 -10.67
N ARG A 47 -2.11 10.98 -9.91
CA ARG A 47 -0.79 10.57 -10.41
C ARG A 47 -0.65 9.04 -10.53
N LEU A 48 -1.52 8.28 -9.86
CA LEU A 48 -1.41 6.83 -9.85
C LEU A 48 -1.85 6.24 -11.19
N THR A 49 -0.97 5.45 -11.81
CA THR A 49 -1.20 4.83 -13.13
C THR A 49 -1.22 3.31 -13.08
N ASP A 50 -0.47 2.71 -12.14
CA ASP A 50 -0.23 1.26 -12.10
C ASP A 50 -0.32 0.70 -10.70
N VAL A 51 -0.66 -0.58 -10.62
CA VAL A 51 -0.57 -1.42 -9.42
C VAL A 51 0.37 -2.59 -9.69
N GLU A 52 1.27 -2.82 -8.75
CA GLU A 52 2.07 -4.05 -8.66
C GLU A 52 1.65 -4.80 -7.40
N VAL A 53 1.42 -6.10 -7.52
CA VAL A 53 1.06 -6.97 -6.39
C VAL A 53 2.02 -8.14 -6.34
N GLU A 54 2.52 -8.42 -5.14
CA GLU A 54 3.23 -9.65 -4.83
C GLU A 54 2.47 -10.45 -3.76
N TYR A 55 2.30 -11.74 -4.01
CA TYR A 55 1.48 -12.60 -3.16
C TYR A 55 2.04 -14.03 -3.10
N ASN A 56 1.76 -14.71 -1.99
CA ASN A 56 1.97 -16.15 -1.84
C ASN A 56 0.62 -16.86 -2.01
N ASP A 57 0.56 -17.85 -2.90
CA ASP A 57 -0.68 -18.57 -3.23
C ASP A 57 -1.33 -19.21 -1.98
N SER A 58 -0.54 -19.89 -1.14
CA SER A 58 -1.03 -20.57 0.05
C SER A 58 -1.53 -19.59 1.11
N MET A 59 -0.77 -18.53 1.41
CA MET A 59 -1.17 -17.52 2.39
C MET A 59 -2.43 -16.77 1.96
N LEU A 60 -2.54 -16.41 0.68
CA LEU A 60 -3.72 -15.71 0.17
C LEU A 60 -4.95 -16.62 0.19
N ALA A 61 -4.79 -17.90 -0.15
CA ALA A 61 -5.85 -18.89 -0.09
C ALA A 61 -6.30 -19.20 1.35
N GLU A 62 -5.36 -19.24 2.30
CA GLU A 62 -5.68 -19.38 3.73
C GLU A 62 -6.49 -18.18 4.24
N LYS A 63 -6.11 -16.97 3.82
CA LYS A 63 -6.74 -15.72 4.25
C LYS A 63 -8.13 -15.49 3.66
N LEU A 64 -8.32 -15.75 2.36
CA LEU A 64 -9.55 -15.41 1.64
C LEU A 64 -10.39 -16.62 1.22
N GLY A 65 -9.83 -17.82 1.28
CA GLY A 65 -10.32 -18.98 0.56
C GLY A 65 -9.86 -18.98 -0.91
N ALA A 66 -9.54 -20.16 -1.45
CA ALA A 66 -8.94 -20.32 -2.77
C ALA A 66 -9.73 -19.65 -3.91
N ARG A 67 -11.06 -19.75 -3.90
CA ARG A 67 -11.92 -19.13 -4.92
C ARG A 67 -11.83 -17.60 -4.90
N ARG A 68 -11.98 -17.00 -3.72
CA ARG A 68 -11.99 -15.54 -3.56
C ARG A 68 -10.60 -14.96 -3.78
N ALA A 69 -9.54 -15.68 -3.42
CA ALA A 69 -8.17 -15.34 -3.77
C ALA A 69 -8.01 -15.22 -5.29
N ALA A 70 -8.42 -16.22 -6.06
CA ALA A 70 -8.34 -16.20 -7.52
C ALA A 70 -9.23 -15.13 -8.17
N GLU A 71 -10.42 -14.84 -7.61
CA GLU A 71 -11.28 -13.73 -8.06
C GLU A 71 -10.62 -12.37 -7.80
N THR A 72 -10.02 -12.19 -6.61
CA THR A 72 -9.32 -10.94 -6.23
C THR A 72 -8.13 -10.67 -7.14
N LEU A 73 -7.27 -11.67 -7.38
CA LEU A 73 -6.11 -11.53 -8.26
C LEU A 73 -6.52 -11.18 -9.70
N ARG A 74 -7.54 -11.85 -10.24
CA ARG A 74 -8.06 -11.55 -11.59
C ARG A 74 -8.64 -10.14 -11.66
N PHE A 75 -9.39 -9.72 -10.66
CA PHE A 75 -9.93 -8.36 -10.56
C PHE A 75 -8.82 -7.30 -10.58
N LEU A 76 -7.75 -7.54 -9.80
CA LEU A 76 -6.57 -6.67 -9.75
C LEU A 76 -5.72 -6.70 -11.03
N GLY A 77 -5.97 -7.64 -11.94
CA GLY A 77 -5.36 -7.68 -13.26
C GLY A 77 -4.31 -8.77 -13.47
N ALA A 78 -4.24 -9.77 -12.60
CA ALA A 78 -3.38 -10.94 -12.82
C ALA A 78 -3.86 -11.75 -14.02
N THR A 79 -2.96 -12.00 -14.96
CA THR A 79 -3.10 -12.93 -16.08
C THR A 79 -1.91 -13.89 -16.13
N LYS A 80 -1.95 -14.90 -16.99
CA LYS A 80 -0.81 -15.83 -17.12
C LYS A 80 0.41 -15.13 -17.74
N GLU A 81 0.16 -14.13 -18.58
CA GLU A 81 1.16 -13.44 -19.39
C GLU A 81 1.91 -12.35 -18.60
N ASN A 82 1.25 -11.71 -17.63
CA ASN A 82 1.87 -10.67 -16.80
C ASN A 82 2.31 -11.15 -15.41
N SER A 83 2.11 -12.43 -15.09
CA SER A 83 2.53 -13.01 -13.82
C SER A 83 3.94 -13.55 -13.89
N LYS A 84 4.77 -13.19 -12.92
CA LYS A 84 6.13 -13.68 -12.73
C LYS A 84 6.22 -14.50 -11.44
N GLU A 85 6.80 -15.68 -11.54
CA GLU A 85 7.11 -16.52 -10.38
C GLU A 85 8.45 -16.10 -9.77
N ASN A 86 8.45 -15.86 -8.46
CA ASN A 86 9.66 -15.68 -7.68
C ASN A 86 9.98 -17.02 -7.00
N ARG A 87 11.19 -17.54 -7.25
CA ARG A 87 11.61 -18.86 -6.78
C ARG A 87 12.78 -18.77 -5.82
N SER A 88 12.77 -19.62 -4.80
CA SER A 88 13.90 -19.86 -3.90
C SER A 88 14.21 -21.35 -3.89
N ASN A 89 15.45 -21.74 -4.18
CA ASN A 89 15.88 -23.14 -4.30
C ASN A 89 14.97 -23.98 -5.24
N GLY A 90 14.50 -23.38 -6.34
CA GLY A 90 13.62 -24.03 -7.32
C GLY A 90 12.13 -24.04 -6.96
N ILE A 91 11.77 -23.69 -5.72
CA ILE A 91 10.39 -23.66 -5.21
C ILE A 91 9.80 -22.27 -5.43
N VAL A 92 8.56 -22.19 -5.92
CA VAL A 92 7.82 -20.92 -6.04
C VAL A 92 7.44 -20.44 -4.65
N VAL A 93 7.97 -19.28 -4.24
CA VAL A 93 7.72 -18.69 -2.91
C VAL A 93 6.75 -17.53 -2.97
N SER A 94 6.70 -16.80 -4.09
CA SER A 94 5.70 -15.79 -4.37
C SER A 94 5.48 -15.65 -5.88
N ARG A 95 4.39 -15.00 -6.25
CA ARG A 95 4.11 -14.53 -7.60
C ARG A 95 3.93 -13.02 -7.55
N SER A 96 4.28 -12.36 -8.64
CA SER A 96 4.04 -10.92 -8.80
C SER A 96 3.43 -10.63 -10.16
N PHE A 97 2.62 -9.58 -10.24
CA PHE A 97 2.16 -9.04 -11.51
C PHE A 97 2.04 -7.52 -11.41
N GLN A 98 2.08 -6.86 -12.57
CA GLN A 98 1.75 -5.44 -12.70
C GLN A 98 0.59 -5.27 -13.67
N ALA A 99 -0.30 -4.32 -13.38
CA ALA A 99 -1.41 -3.96 -14.22
C ALA A 99 -1.76 -2.46 -14.08
N PRO A 100 -2.48 -1.86 -15.05
CA PRO A 100 -2.98 -0.50 -14.91
C PRO A 100 -3.88 -0.33 -13.69
N LEU A 101 -3.78 0.78 -12.98
CA LEU A 101 -4.66 1.13 -11.87
C LEU A 101 -5.93 1.79 -12.41
N THR A 102 -6.95 0.99 -12.70
CA THR A 102 -8.27 1.52 -13.08
C THR A 102 -8.99 2.11 -11.87
N SER A 103 -10.06 2.89 -12.12
CA SER A 103 -10.91 3.45 -11.07
C SER A 103 -11.46 2.40 -10.12
N GLU A 104 -11.85 1.23 -10.63
CA GLU A 104 -12.37 0.11 -9.83
C GLU A 104 -11.27 -0.49 -8.94
N ARG A 105 -10.05 -0.60 -9.46
CA ARG A 105 -8.90 -1.09 -8.68
C ARG A 105 -8.48 -0.08 -7.63
N TYR A 106 -8.51 1.21 -7.93
CA TYR A 106 -8.32 2.26 -6.94
C TYR A 106 -9.37 2.16 -5.82
N ALA A 107 -10.65 2.01 -6.19
CA ALA A 107 -11.75 1.87 -5.23
C ALA A 107 -11.54 0.66 -4.31
N TYR A 108 -11.07 -0.47 -4.84
CA TYR A 108 -10.71 -1.64 -4.03
C TYR A 108 -9.71 -1.28 -2.92
N PHE A 109 -8.61 -0.58 -3.22
CA PHE A 109 -7.63 -0.17 -2.22
C PHE A 109 -8.20 0.84 -1.22
N TYR A 110 -8.99 1.78 -1.70
CA TYR A 110 -9.63 2.81 -0.87
C TYR A 110 -10.64 2.21 0.13
N GLU A 111 -11.30 1.11 -0.25
CA GLU A 111 -12.35 0.46 0.53
C GLU A 111 -11.83 -0.72 1.40
N LEU A 112 -10.53 -1.02 1.36
CA LEU A 112 -9.95 -2.12 2.14
C LEU A 112 -10.34 -2.01 3.62
N THR A 113 -10.93 -3.09 4.13
CA THR A 113 -11.19 -3.26 5.57
C THR A 113 -9.98 -3.81 6.30
N ASP A 114 -9.15 -4.60 5.61
CA ASP A 114 -7.84 -5.06 6.05
C ASP A 114 -6.80 -4.72 4.98
N ILE A 115 -5.88 -3.82 5.30
CA ILE A 115 -4.87 -3.41 4.32
C ILE A 115 -3.86 -4.52 4.02
N ALA A 116 -3.76 -5.54 4.87
CA ALA A 116 -2.87 -6.69 4.70
C ALA A 116 -3.54 -7.84 3.92
N THR A 117 -4.66 -7.59 3.25
CA THR A 117 -5.32 -8.58 2.38
C THR A 117 -4.34 -9.17 1.36
N LEU A 118 -3.48 -8.33 0.80
CA LEU A 118 -2.35 -8.71 -0.04
C LEU A 118 -1.07 -8.61 0.78
N SER A 119 -0.11 -9.50 0.54
CA SER A 119 1.15 -9.54 1.30
C SER A 119 2.04 -8.34 0.99
N HIS A 120 2.09 -7.91 -0.27
CA HIS A 120 2.83 -6.74 -0.70
C HIS A 120 2.18 -6.13 -1.94
N TYR A 121 2.05 -4.81 -1.96
CA TYR A 121 1.57 -4.08 -3.14
C TYR A 121 2.24 -2.71 -3.24
N ARG A 122 2.30 -2.22 -4.48
CA ARG A 122 2.80 -0.89 -4.83
C ARG A 122 1.80 -0.22 -5.75
N LEU A 123 1.48 1.04 -5.46
CA LEU A 123 0.74 1.92 -6.35
C LEU A 123 1.74 2.93 -6.91
N LYS A 124 1.78 3.07 -8.23
CA LYS A 124 2.88 3.69 -8.95
C LYS A 124 2.41 4.87 -9.81
N GLU A 125 3.30 5.83 -10.03
CA GLU A 125 3.23 6.86 -11.08
C GLU A 125 4.26 6.47 -12.16
N GLY A 126 3.79 5.79 -13.21
CA GLY A 126 4.66 5.12 -14.17
C GLY A 126 5.53 4.05 -13.50
N SER A 127 6.85 4.21 -13.56
CA SER A 127 7.80 3.30 -12.90
C SER A 127 8.03 3.60 -11.42
N GLU A 128 7.68 4.81 -10.96
CA GLU A 128 8.00 5.31 -9.63
C GLU A 128 6.96 4.83 -8.61
N ASP A 129 7.42 4.34 -7.46
CA ASP A 129 6.52 3.99 -6.37
C ASP A 129 5.97 5.25 -5.69
N ARG A 130 4.69 5.21 -5.34
CA ARG A 130 4.00 6.27 -4.58
C ARG A 130 3.43 5.75 -3.29
N ILE A 131 2.85 4.57 -3.29
CA ILE A 131 2.37 3.91 -2.07
C ILE A 131 2.91 2.51 -2.04
N VAL A 132 3.50 2.10 -0.92
CA VAL A 132 4.08 0.76 -0.74
C VAL A 132 3.58 0.17 0.56
N PHE A 133 2.97 -1.00 0.50
CA PHE A 133 2.68 -1.82 1.68
C PHE A 133 3.51 -3.08 1.63
N TYR A 134 4.36 -3.32 2.64
CA TYR A 134 5.29 -4.45 2.64
C TYR A 134 5.10 -5.35 3.87
N PHE A 135 4.46 -6.52 3.68
CA PHE A 135 4.38 -7.65 4.63
C PHE A 135 4.14 -7.26 6.09
N THR A 136 3.20 -6.34 6.37
CA THR A 136 2.91 -5.84 7.73
C THR A 136 4.11 -5.21 8.46
N ARG A 137 5.20 -4.91 7.75
CA ARG A 137 6.34 -4.18 8.29
C ARG A 137 6.05 -2.69 8.27
N TYR A 138 5.67 -2.17 7.10
CA TYR A 138 5.35 -0.77 6.93
C TYR A 138 4.32 -0.53 5.84
N LEU A 139 3.67 0.62 5.94
CA LEU A 139 2.93 1.29 4.88
C LEU A 139 3.62 2.63 4.62
N GLN A 140 3.98 2.91 3.37
CA GLN A 140 4.80 4.07 3.01
C GLN A 140 4.12 4.87 1.91
N LEU A 141 4.16 6.20 2.05
CA LEU A 141 3.88 7.16 0.98
C LEU A 141 5.19 7.80 0.55
N ILE A 142 5.41 7.90 -0.76
CA ILE A 142 6.45 8.71 -1.38
C ILE A 142 5.73 9.87 -2.05
N ALA A 143 5.54 10.96 -1.32
CA ALA A 143 4.92 12.17 -1.84
C ALA A 143 5.90 12.85 -2.82
N PRO A 144 5.56 13.02 -4.11
CA PRO A 144 6.52 13.49 -5.12
C PRO A 144 6.94 14.95 -4.96
N ASP A 145 6.09 15.76 -4.32
CA ASP A 145 6.27 17.19 -4.14
C ASP A 145 5.59 17.68 -2.85
N GLU A 146 5.78 18.97 -2.55
CA GLU A 146 5.19 19.61 -1.38
C GLU A 146 3.66 19.63 -1.41
N GLN A 147 3.03 19.69 -2.58
CA GLN A 147 1.58 19.69 -2.70
C GLN A 147 0.99 18.35 -2.24
N ALA A 148 1.54 17.23 -2.71
CA ALA A 148 1.15 15.89 -2.26
C ALA A 148 1.41 15.69 -0.77
N SER A 149 2.56 16.16 -0.26
CA SER A 149 2.85 16.16 1.19
C SER A 149 1.79 16.90 2.01
N ARG A 150 1.42 18.12 1.60
CA ARG A 150 0.40 18.92 2.28
C ARG A 150 -0.97 18.25 2.20
N ALA A 151 -1.35 17.71 1.04
CA ALA A 151 -2.61 16.99 0.86
C ALA A 151 -2.71 15.76 1.79
N PHE A 152 -1.63 14.99 1.92
CA PHE A 152 -1.57 13.85 2.84
C PHE A 152 -1.79 14.28 4.29
N LEU A 153 -1.04 15.26 4.77
CA LEU A 153 -1.14 15.72 6.17
C LEU A 153 -2.50 16.35 6.46
N GLN A 154 -3.02 17.17 5.53
CA GLN A 154 -4.36 17.75 5.64
C GLN A 154 -5.42 16.65 5.74
N LYS A 155 -5.29 15.56 4.98
CA LYS A 155 -6.27 14.47 5.02
C LYS A 155 -6.23 13.70 6.35
N LEU A 156 -5.06 13.56 6.96
CA LEU A 156 -4.95 13.02 8.34
C LEU A 156 -5.68 13.92 9.34
N ASP A 157 -5.53 15.24 9.20
CA ASP A 157 -6.20 16.24 10.05
C ASP A 157 -7.73 16.22 9.85
N ASP A 158 -8.20 16.13 8.61
CA ASP A 158 -9.63 15.97 8.27
C ASP A 158 -10.25 14.73 8.93
N PHE A 159 -9.46 13.66 9.07
CA PHE A 159 -9.87 12.44 9.75
C PHE A 159 -9.75 12.51 11.27
N SER A 160 -9.30 13.64 11.82
CA SER A 160 -8.95 13.82 13.23
C SER A 160 -7.99 12.74 13.72
N LEU A 161 -7.01 12.36 12.89
CA LEU A 161 -6.01 11.36 13.21
C LEU A 161 -4.73 12.07 13.69
N PRO A 162 -4.45 12.14 15.01
CA PRO A 162 -3.25 12.78 15.51
C PRO A 162 -2.02 12.01 15.04
N TYR A 163 -0.98 12.74 14.63
CA TYR A 163 0.27 12.15 14.16
C TYR A 163 1.49 12.90 14.73
N LYS A 164 2.62 12.19 14.80
CA LYS A 164 3.94 12.72 15.10
C LYS A 164 4.87 12.39 13.93
N LEU A 165 5.55 13.41 13.43
CA LEU A 165 6.59 13.24 12.41
C LEU A 165 7.93 13.01 13.08
N VAL A 166 8.64 11.96 12.66
CA VAL A 166 9.98 11.62 13.16
C VAL A 166 10.96 11.58 11.98
N PRO A 167 11.82 12.59 11.81
CA PRO A 167 12.82 12.58 10.75
C PRO A 167 13.80 11.42 10.90
N ILE A 168 14.11 10.76 9.78
CA ILE A 168 15.13 9.72 9.68
C ILE A 168 16.15 10.10 8.59
N ASN A 169 17.42 9.74 8.82
CA ASN A 169 18.54 10.09 7.94
C ASN A 169 18.57 9.25 6.66
#